data_AF-A0A2M8P7T3-F1
#
_entry.id   AF-A0A2M8P7T3-F1
#
_cell.length_a   1.000
_cell.length_b   1.000
_cell.length_c   1.000
_cell.angle_alpha   90.00
_cell.angle_beta   90.00
_cell.angle_gamma   90.00
#
_symmetry.space_group_name_H-M   'P 1'
#
loop_
_entity.id
_entity.type
_entity.pdbx_description
1 polymer ?
#
loop_
_entity_poly.entity_id
_entity_poly.type
_entity_poly.pdbx_seq_one_letter_code
_entity_poly.pdbx_strand_id
1 'polypeptide(L)'
;RLDREPPQVVSVQIISLDELVVVFNEPVEEVTAEALNHYAISGGIGQPEDATLSSTNANLVTLELATPLQFGQTYSLTVSNVRDLLGNTMTSQTVPLNLPVPPSVGDLIITEIFADETPSQGLPEAEFLEIFNNSNRTIDLFGVIIQRGTSFTTLLK
;
A
#
# COMPACT_ATOMS: atom_id res chain seq x y z
N ARG A 1 13.67 2.89 -32.24
CA ARG A 1 14.82 2.69 -31.34
C ARG A 1 14.43 1.56 -30.40
N LEU A 2 15.29 0.55 -30.24
CA LEU A 2 15.05 -0.54 -29.30
C LEU A 2 15.26 -0.02 -27.87
N ASP A 3 14.36 -0.35 -26.96
CA ASP A 3 14.53 -0.07 -25.53
C ASP A 3 15.64 -0.95 -24.96
N ARG A 4 16.41 -0.41 -24.03
CA ARG A 4 17.53 -1.08 -23.37
C ARG A 4 17.52 -0.89 -21.85
N GLU A 5 16.55 -0.13 -21.34
CA GLU A 5 16.39 0.02 -19.90
C GLU A 5 15.63 -1.19 -19.36
N PRO A 6 16.04 -1.77 -18.23
CA PRO A 6 15.28 -2.81 -17.57
C PRO A 6 14.13 -2.24 -16.75
N PRO A 7 13.13 -3.07 -16.40
CA PRO A 7 12.05 -2.63 -15.54
C PRO A 7 12.57 -2.27 -14.14
N GLN A 8 11.90 -1.34 -13.49
CA GLN A 8 12.18 -0.85 -12.15
C GLN A 8 10.91 -0.88 -11.30
N VAL A 9 11.05 -1.20 -10.02
CA VAL A 9 9.93 -1.11 -9.08
C VAL A 9 9.72 0.36 -8.73
N VAL A 10 8.55 0.88 -9.07
CA VAL A 10 8.11 2.24 -8.75
C VAL A 10 7.59 2.32 -7.33
N SER A 11 6.78 1.35 -6.92
CA SER A 11 6.22 1.27 -5.58
C SER A 11 5.76 -0.14 -5.25
N VAL A 12 5.52 -0.38 -3.96
CA VAL A 12 4.85 -1.58 -3.46
C VAL A 12 3.68 -1.13 -2.61
N GLN A 13 2.48 -1.55 -2.98
CA GLN A 13 1.24 -1.28 -2.24
C GLN A 13 0.94 -2.46 -1.33
N ILE A 14 0.47 -2.18 -0.13
CA ILE A 14 0.05 -3.17 0.85
C ILE A 14 -1.47 -3.15 0.84
N ILE A 15 -2.10 -4.17 0.25
CA ILE A 15 -3.56 -4.25 0.12
C ILE A 15 -4.18 -4.83 1.40
N SER A 16 -3.51 -5.84 1.96
CA SER A 16 -3.79 -6.45 3.26
C SER A 16 -2.48 -6.91 3.91
N LEU A 17 -2.56 -7.56 5.07
CA LEU A 17 -1.36 -8.11 5.71
C LEU A 17 -0.74 -9.28 4.94
N ASP A 18 -1.50 -9.92 4.05
CA ASP A 18 -1.10 -11.08 3.24
C ASP A 18 -1.07 -10.80 1.72
N GLU A 19 -1.41 -9.59 1.28
CA GLU A 19 -1.42 -9.23 -0.14
C GLU A 19 -0.64 -7.94 -0.43
N LEU A 20 0.31 -8.03 -1.37
CA LEU A 20 1.10 -6.92 -1.87
C LEU A 20 0.87 -6.73 -3.37
N VAL A 21 0.91 -5.49 -3.85
CA VAL A 21 0.95 -5.19 -5.29
C VAL A 21 2.25 -4.47 -5.62
N VAL A 22 3.09 -5.09 -6.43
CA VAL A 22 4.33 -4.52 -6.96
C VAL A 22 4.00 -3.76 -8.24
N VAL A 23 4.39 -2.49 -8.30
CA VAL A 23 4.18 -1.62 -9.45
C VAL A 23 5.50 -1.40 -10.17
N PHE A 24 5.58 -1.82 -11.42
CA PHE A 24 6.72 -1.59 -12.31
C PHE A 24 6.50 -0.34 -13.18
N ASN A 25 7.60 0.29 -13.59
CA ASN A 25 7.60 1.45 -14.50
C ASN A 25 7.17 1.11 -15.93
N GLU A 26 7.23 -0.18 -16.30
CA GLU A 26 6.91 -0.69 -17.64
C GLU A 26 6.35 -2.12 -17.57
N PRO A 27 5.75 -2.63 -18.66
CA PRO A 27 5.24 -4.00 -18.73
C PRO A 27 6.34 -5.05 -18.52
N VAL A 28 6.07 -6.02 -17.66
CA VAL A 28 6.98 -7.15 -17.38
C VAL A 28 6.50 -8.44 -18.05
N GLU A 29 7.45 -9.34 -18.33
CA GLU A 29 7.20 -10.67 -18.88
C GLU A 29 6.64 -11.60 -17.79
N GLU A 30 5.47 -12.19 -18.07
CA GLU A 30 4.73 -13.11 -17.18
C GLU A 30 5.63 -14.16 -16.51
N VAL A 31 6.40 -14.94 -17.29
CA VAL A 31 7.21 -16.05 -16.75
C VAL A 31 8.21 -15.59 -15.66
N THR A 32 8.84 -14.43 -15.84
CA THR A 32 9.80 -13.91 -14.84
C THR A 32 9.11 -13.09 -13.75
N ALA A 33 7.96 -12.50 -14.05
CA ALA A 33 7.12 -11.78 -13.10
C ALA A 33 6.43 -12.71 -12.09
N GLU A 34 6.09 -13.93 -12.48
CA GLU A 34 5.41 -14.93 -11.64
C GLU A 34 6.37 -15.91 -10.95
N ALA A 35 7.68 -15.77 -11.18
CA ALA A 35 8.70 -16.60 -10.54
C ALA A 35 8.90 -16.21 -9.07
N LEU A 36 8.39 -17.01 -8.13
CA LEU A 36 8.45 -16.72 -6.67
C LEU A 36 9.85 -16.42 -6.15
N ASN A 37 10.88 -17.09 -6.69
CA ASN A 37 12.28 -16.89 -6.31
C ASN A 37 12.88 -15.54 -6.75
N HIS A 38 12.11 -14.71 -7.44
CA HIS A 38 12.47 -13.32 -7.79
C HIS A 38 12.07 -12.32 -6.71
N TYR A 39 11.27 -12.75 -5.73
CA TYR A 39 10.76 -11.94 -4.64
C TYR A 39 11.23 -12.49 -3.29
N ALA A 40 11.65 -11.59 -2.40
CA ALA A 40 12.00 -11.95 -1.04
C ALA A 40 11.59 -10.86 -0.06
N ILE A 41 10.69 -11.19 0.87
CA ILE A 41 10.25 -10.33 1.96
C ILE A 41 11.15 -10.59 3.17
N SER A 42 11.66 -9.51 3.77
CA SER A 42 12.50 -9.58 4.97
C SER A 42 11.69 -9.97 6.23
N GLY A 43 12.33 -9.94 7.40
CA GLY A 43 11.64 -10.28 8.65
C GLY A 43 11.29 -11.77 8.82
N GLY A 44 11.92 -12.65 8.02
CA GLY A 44 11.72 -14.11 8.10
C GLY A 44 10.57 -14.66 7.25
N ILE A 45 9.88 -13.81 6.48
CA ILE A 45 8.77 -14.23 5.60
C ILE A 45 9.30 -15.00 4.38
N GLY A 46 10.36 -14.49 3.73
CA GLY A 46 10.96 -15.17 2.59
C GLY A 46 10.18 -14.96 1.29
N GLN A 47 9.99 -16.03 0.52
CA GLN A 47 9.27 -15.95 -0.77
C GLN A 47 7.75 -15.86 -0.55
N PRO A 48 7.01 -15.19 -1.45
CA PRO A 48 5.56 -15.25 -1.44
C PRO A 48 5.05 -16.67 -1.73
N GLU A 49 3.80 -16.95 -1.38
CA GLU A 49 3.09 -18.18 -1.75
C GLU A 49 2.69 -18.18 -3.22
N ASP A 50 2.28 -17.02 -3.73
CA ASP A 50 1.93 -16.82 -5.13
C ASP A 50 2.42 -15.47 -5.66
N ALA A 51 2.65 -15.40 -6.97
CA ALA A 51 2.93 -14.17 -7.70
C ALA A 51 2.18 -14.22 -9.03
N THR A 52 1.20 -13.33 -9.20
CA THR A 52 0.33 -13.30 -10.38
C THR A 52 0.48 -11.97 -11.12
N LEU A 53 0.79 -12.02 -12.41
CA LEU A 53 0.80 -10.83 -13.26
C LEU A 53 -0.65 -10.42 -13.58
N SER A 54 -0.95 -9.13 -13.48
CA SER A 54 -2.29 -8.63 -13.80
C SER A 54 -2.61 -8.79 -15.29
N SER A 55 -3.71 -9.49 -15.58
CA SER A 55 -4.23 -9.70 -16.94
C SER A 55 -4.72 -8.43 -17.64
N THR A 56 -4.93 -7.34 -16.90
CA THR A 56 -5.39 -6.04 -17.43
C THR A 56 -4.31 -4.98 -17.42
N ASN A 57 -3.23 -5.18 -16.65
CA ASN A 57 -2.11 -4.25 -16.56
C ASN A 57 -0.79 -4.97 -16.28
N ALA A 58 0.00 -5.21 -17.32
CA ALA A 58 1.29 -5.91 -17.22
C ALA A 58 2.38 -5.16 -16.43
N ASN A 59 2.09 -3.99 -15.85
CA ASN A 59 2.97 -3.32 -14.90
C ASN A 59 2.71 -3.75 -13.44
N LEU A 60 1.66 -4.54 -13.17
CA LEU A 60 1.23 -4.89 -11.82
C LEU A 60 1.39 -6.38 -11.56
N VAL A 61 2.12 -6.72 -10.50
CA VAL A 61 2.20 -8.10 -10.00
C VAL A 61 1.63 -8.14 -8.59
N THR A 62 0.65 -9.01 -8.36
CA THR A 62 0.11 -9.28 -7.03
C THR A 62 0.91 -10.41 -6.39
N LEU A 63 1.37 -10.21 -5.16
CA LEU A 63 2.04 -11.23 -4.36
C LEU A 63 1.11 -11.64 -3.21
N GLU A 64 0.84 -12.93 -3.07
CA GLU A 64 0.15 -13.52 -1.93
C GLU A 64 1.18 -14.10 -0.95
N LEU A 65 1.05 -13.81 0.34
CA LEU A 65 2.02 -14.20 1.36
C LEU A 65 1.48 -15.35 2.22
N ALA A 66 2.19 -16.47 2.29
CA ALA A 66 1.85 -17.57 3.21
C ALA A 66 1.90 -17.16 4.69
N THR A 67 2.80 -16.23 5.03
CA THR A 67 2.91 -15.66 6.37
C THR A 67 2.54 -14.18 6.31
N PRO A 68 1.45 -13.75 6.97
CA PRO A 68 1.03 -12.36 6.94
C PRO A 68 2.06 -11.47 7.65
N LEU A 69 2.19 -10.26 7.15
CA LEU A 69 2.89 -9.17 7.79
C LEU A 69 2.28 -8.88 9.17
N GLN A 70 3.10 -8.33 10.05
CA GLN A 70 2.69 -7.96 11.41
C GLN A 70 2.83 -6.47 11.63
N PHE A 71 1.82 -5.84 12.23
CA PHE A 71 1.90 -4.44 12.62
C PHE A 71 3.06 -4.17 13.58
N GLY A 72 3.66 -2.99 13.47
CA GLY A 72 4.78 -2.58 14.32
C GLY A 72 6.14 -3.19 13.93
N GLN A 73 6.17 -4.08 12.94
CA GLN A 73 7.40 -4.64 12.39
C GLN A 73 7.76 -3.94 11.08
N THR A 74 9.07 -3.77 10.84
CA THR A 74 9.59 -3.19 9.59
C THR A 74 9.93 -4.29 8.60
N TYR A 75 9.38 -4.20 7.39
CA TYR A 75 9.66 -5.14 6.31
C TYR A 75 10.23 -4.41 5.09
N SER A 76 10.82 -5.19 4.20
CA SER A 76 11.26 -4.75 2.88
C SER A 76 11.06 -5.87 1.88
N LEU A 77 10.61 -5.53 0.68
CA LEU A 77 10.56 -6.44 -0.46
C LEU A 77 11.83 -6.27 -1.30
N THR A 78 12.52 -7.37 -1.58
CA THR A 78 13.57 -7.42 -2.59
C THR A 78 13.03 -8.08 -3.85
N VAL A 79 13.18 -7.41 -4.99
CA VAL A 79 12.78 -7.89 -6.32
C VAL A 79 14.02 -8.00 -7.20
N SER A 80 14.15 -9.06 -7.99
CA SER A 80 15.30 -9.25 -8.87
C SER A 80 14.97 -10.14 -10.06
N ASN A 81 15.71 -10.04 -11.15
CA ASN A 81 15.61 -10.94 -12.31
C ASN A 81 14.26 -10.92 -13.06
N VAL A 82 13.35 -10.00 -12.73
CA VAL A 82 12.16 -9.71 -13.52
C VAL A 82 12.58 -9.02 -14.82
N ARG A 83 11.95 -9.40 -15.92
CA ARG A 83 12.29 -8.96 -17.27
C ARG A 83 11.14 -8.18 -17.89
N ASP A 84 11.45 -7.20 -18.74
CA ASP A 84 10.45 -6.55 -19.60
C ASP A 84 10.04 -7.45 -20.79
N LEU A 85 9.15 -6.95 -21.65
CA LEU A 85 8.75 -7.66 -22.87
C LEU A 85 9.82 -7.68 -23.98
N LEU A 86 10.94 -6.97 -23.81
CA LEU A 86 12.01 -6.81 -24.79
C LEU A 86 13.29 -7.58 -24.44
N GLY A 87 13.34 -8.25 -23.28
CA GLY A 87 14.48 -9.04 -22.85
C GLY A 87 15.36 -8.38 -21.79
N ASN A 88 15.12 -7.12 -21.44
CA ASN A 88 15.93 -6.40 -20.46
C ASN A 88 15.57 -6.87 -19.05
N THR A 89 16.56 -7.36 -18.32
CA THR A 89 16.37 -7.98 -17.00
C THR A 89 16.83 -7.02 -15.91
N MET A 90 15.99 -6.78 -14.91
CA MET A 90 16.33 -5.89 -13.80
C MET A 90 17.41 -6.49 -12.90
N THR A 91 18.21 -5.60 -12.32
CA THR A 91 19.06 -5.94 -11.17
C THR A 91 18.23 -5.94 -9.88
N SER A 92 18.80 -6.42 -8.78
CA SER A 92 18.09 -6.46 -7.51
C SER A 92 17.76 -5.04 -7.00
N GLN A 93 16.50 -4.83 -6.62
CA GLN A 93 16.01 -3.62 -5.99
C GLN A 93 15.30 -3.98 -4.67
N THR A 94 15.63 -3.27 -3.59
CA THR A 94 14.97 -3.42 -2.29
C THR A 94 14.12 -2.20 -1.99
N VAL A 95 12.85 -2.44 -1.66
CA VAL A 95 11.86 -1.40 -1.35
C VAL A 95 11.34 -1.60 0.07
N PRO A 96 11.36 -0.57 0.94
CA PRO A 96 10.77 -0.68 2.28
C PRO A 96 9.24 -0.82 2.18
N LEU A 97 8.67 -1.69 3.02
CA LEU A 97 7.22 -1.82 3.17
C LEU A 97 6.77 -0.96 4.35
N ASN A 98 6.06 0.13 4.04
CA ASN A 98 5.52 1.04 5.05
C ASN A 98 4.11 0.60 5.42
N LEU A 99 3.98 -0.30 6.39
CA LEU A 99 2.68 -0.76 6.88
C LEU A 99 1.96 0.36 7.62
N PRO A 100 0.71 0.69 7.23
CA PRO A 100 -0.20 1.40 8.11
C PRO A 100 -0.41 0.58 9.39
N VAL A 101 -0.62 1.23 10.53
CA VAL A 101 -0.97 0.56 11.80
C VAL A 101 -2.34 1.01 12.29
N PRO A 102 -3.09 0.16 13.00
CA PRO A 102 -4.31 0.59 13.66
C PRO A 102 -4.02 1.71 14.66
N PRO A 103 -4.93 2.69 14.84
CA PRO A 103 -4.74 3.76 15.79
C PRO A 103 -4.68 3.22 17.22
N SER A 104 -3.71 3.70 17.98
CA SER A 104 -3.64 3.59 19.43
C SER A 104 -4.33 4.79 20.08
N VAL A 105 -4.70 4.67 21.36
CA VAL A 105 -5.29 5.78 22.11
C VAL A 105 -4.34 6.99 22.07
N GLY A 106 -4.85 8.13 21.57
CA GLY A 106 -4.09 9.38 21.45
C GLY A 106 -3.38 9.59 20.11
N ASP A 107 -3.39 8.62 19.19
CA ASP A 107 -2.85 8.80 17.83
C ASP A 107 -3.72 9.73 17.00
N LEU A 108 -5.05 9.59 17.09
CA LEU A 108 -6.00 10.42 16.36
C LEU A 108 -6.62 11.43 17.31
N ILE A 109 -6.45 12.71 16.99
CA ILE A 109 -7.02 13.83 17.74
C ILE A 109 -7.98 14.58 16.82
N ILE A 110 -9.20 14.83 17.29
CA ILE A 110 -10.10 15.77 16.61
C ILE A 110 -9.65 17.18 17.00
N THR A 111 -9.12 17.93 16.04
CA THR A 111 -8.59 19.29 16.27
C THR A 111 -9.63 20.37 16.01
N GLU A 112 -10.58 20.11 15.13
CA GLU A 112 -11.66 21.04 14.81
C GLU A 112 -12.98 20.29 14.55
N ILE A 113 -14.07 20.93 14.95
CA ILE A 113 -15.43 20.55 14.62
C ILE A 113 -16.07 21.77 13.98
N PHE A 114 -16.33 21.72 12.68
CA PHE A 114 -17.08 22.77 11.99
C PHE A 114 -18.52 22.28 11.82
N ALA A 115 -19.37 22.72 12.74
CA ALA A 115 -20.80 22.46 12.75
C ALA A 115 -21.54 23.78 12.52
N ASP A 116 -22.65 23.73 11.77
CA ASP A 116 -23.44 24.89 11.35
C ASP A 116 -22.72 25.79 10.32
N GLU A 117 -22.74 25.31 9.08
CA GLU A 117 -22.16 25.90 7.88
C GLU A 117 -22.94 27.11 7.33
N THR A 118 -24.00 27.54 8.03
CA THR A 118 -24.94 28.55 7.54
C THR A 118 -24.79 29.90 8.24
N PRO A 119 -24.90 31.03 7.49
CA PRO A 119 -24.95 31.12 6.02
C PRO A 119 -23.57 30.93 5.38
N SER A 120 -23.51 30.28 4.21
CA SER A 120 -22.23 30.05 3.53
C SER A 120 -21.57 31.34 3.05
N GLN A 121 -20.28 31.48 3.37
CA GLN A 121 -19.44 32.61 2.91
C GLN A 121 -18.66 32.25 1.65
N GLY A 122 -19.33 31.64 0.65
CA GLY A 122 -18.73 31.24 -0.62
C GLY A 122 -17.90 29.94 -0.58
N LEU A 123 -18.00 29.17 0.50
CA LEU A 123 -17.50 27.79 0.61
C LEU A 123 -18.66 26.80 0.47
N PRO A 124 -18.40 25.52 0.14
CA PRO A 124 -19.42 24.49 0.20
C PRO A 124 -20.07 24.45 1.58
N GLU A 125 -21.40 24.33 1.60
CA GLU A 125 -22.19 24.07 2.81
C GLU A 125 -21.96 22.62 3.23
N ALA A 126 -20.86 22.38 3.94
CA ALA A 126 -20.48 21.06 4.42
C ALA A 126 -19.96 21.15 5.86
N GLU A 127 -20.53 20.32 6.72
CA GLU A 127 -19.97 20.01 8.02
C GLU A 127 -18.69 19.18 7.85
N PHE A 128 -17.67 19.45 8.66
CA PHE A 128 -16.47 18.62 8.68
C PHE A 128 -15.89 18.46 10.09
N LEU A 129 -15.11 17.39 10.21
CA LEU A 129 -14.25 17.09 11.35
C LEU A 129 -12.81 17.08 10.85
N GLU A 130 -11.93 17.84 11.49
CA GLU A 130 -10.49 17.72 11.24
C GLU A 130 -9.91 16.66 12.19
N ILE A 131 -9.21 15.69 11.61
CA ILE A 131 -8.52 14.63 12.37
C ILE A 131 -7.02 14.78 12.15
N PHE A 132 -6.31 15.01 13.26
CA PHE A 132 -4.86 15.09 13.29
C PHE A 132 -4.26 13.76 13.73
N ASN A 133 -3.32 13.25 12.93
CA ASN A 133 -2.44 12.17 13.33
C ASN A 133 -1.33 12.73 14.23
N ASN A 134 -1.49 12.55 15.54
CA ASN A 134 -0.57 12.96 16.60
C ASN A 134 0.57 11.94 16.83
N SER A 135 0.80 11.05 15.87
CA SER A 135 1.91 10.09 15.88
C SER A 135 2.85 10.34 14.69
N ASN A 136 4.01 9.69 14.70
CA ASN A 136 4.91 9.63 13.55
C ASN A 136 4.69 8.37 12.69
N ARG A 137 3.59 7.64 12.92
CA ARG A 137 3.26 6.40 12.22
C ARG A 137 2.20 6.67 11.16
N THR A 138 2.24 5.93 10.06
CA THR A 138 1.09 5.88 9.13
C THR A 138 -0.04 5.13 9.83
N ILE A 139 -1.18 5.79 10.03
CA ILE A 139 -2.34 5.20 10.69
C ILE A 139 -3.34 4.73 9.65
N ASP A 140 -3.80 3.49 9.79
CA ASP A 140 -4.93 2.97 9.03
C ASP A 140 -6.24 3.53 9.60
N LEU A 141 -7.02 4.21 8.78
CA LEU A 141 -8.34 4.72 9.17
C LEU A 141 -9.48 3.77 8.80
N PHE A 142 -9.20 2.68 8.06
CA PHE A 142 -10.22 1.72 7.69
C PHE A 142 -10.88 1.11 8.93
N GLY A 143 -12.21 1.13 8.97
CA GLY A 143 -12.97 0.59 10.10
C GLY A 143 -12.92 1.45 11.37
N VAL A 144 -12.19 2.58 11.39
CA VAL A 144 -12.19 3.50 12.53
C VAL A 144 -13.57 4.15 12.66
N ILE A 145 -14.12 4.15 13.87
CA ILE A 145 -15.47 4.66 14.14
C ILE A 145 -15.39 5.98 14.90
N ILE A 146 -16.13 6.98 14.43
CA ILE A 146 -16.50 8.15 15.22
C ILE A 146 -17.84 7.87 15.87
N GLN A 147 -17.89 7.88 17.20
CA GLN A 147 -19.08 7.57 17.98
C GLN A 147 -19.47 8.73 18.91
N ARG A 148 -20.76 9.10 18.88
CA ARG A 148 -21.40 10.02 19.82
C ARG A 148 -22.61 9.32 20.46
N GLY A 149 -22.49 8.91 21.72
CA GLY A 149 -23.52 8.13 22.38
C GLY A 149 -23.76 6.80 21.66
N THR A 150 -24.97 6.57 21.15
CA THR A 150 -25.32 5.37 20.37
C THR A 150 -25.17 5.57 18.86
N SER A 151 -24.97 6.80 18.39
CA SER A 151 -24.80 7.11 16.96
C SER A 151 -23.34 6.98 16.57
N PHE A 152 -23.06 6.38 15.42
CA PHE A 152 -21.70 6.22 14.94
C PHE A 152 -21.61 6.28 13.41
N THR A 153 -20.43 6.60 12.90
CA THR A 153 -20.07 6.50 11.49
C THR A 153 -18.64 5.96 11.35
N THR A 154 -18.35 5.29 10.25
CA THR A 154 -17.02 4.75 9.95
C THR A 154 -16.25 5.73 9.06
N LEU A 155 -14.99 6.00 9.41
CA LEU A 155 -14.04 6.70 8.55
C LEU A 155 -13.63 5.79 7.39
N LEU A 156 -13.54 6.37 6.19
CA LEU A 156 -13.18 5.70 4.92
C LEU A 156 -13.92 4.35 4.74
N LYS A 157 -15.05 4.41 4.02
CA LYS A 157 -15.85 3.23 3.65
C LYS A 157 -15.14 2.36 2.62
#